data_AF-A0A7S1N6I7-F1
#
_entry.id   AF-A0A7S1N6I7-F1
#
_cell.length_a   1.000
_cell.length_b   1.000
_cell.length_c   1.000
_cell.angle_alpha   90.00
_cell.angle_beta   90.00
_cell.angle_gamma   90.00
#
_symmetry.space_group_name_H-M   'P 1'
#
loop_
_entity.id
_entity.type
_entity.pdbx_description
1 polymer ?
#
loop_
_entity_poly.entity_id
_entity_poly.type
_entity_poly.pdbx_seq_one_letter_code
_entity_poly.pdbx_strand_id
1 'polypeptide(L)'
;MGLLWGRFGPLIVLCGSSVVARMILDRLMESLTRVGLEMKHPHWYQYWSCFNLWFLSLLASAFGVTYRFLKMIFSVFAFFARLDLQLFVSNLSFLDGAYRSYWAMLYIEDNYHNPLRKLFLAYLLQDQDWLRVHPLVVSMLMVLKEEGDTGIKWIPRWRRRWWLAVFLMQNPGLIPCRKHNLNPNPNPNPNLVAVAS
;
A
#
# COMPACT_ATOMS: atom_id res chain seq x y z
N MET A 1 -12.55 -10.46 -44.18
CA MET A 1 -12.89 -9.32 -43.30
C MET A 1 -14.32 -8.78 -43.52
N GLY A 2 -14.81 -8.61 -44.76
CA GLY A 2 -16.15 -8.02 -45.00
C GLY A 2 -17.37 -8.85 -44.55
N LEU A 3 -17.29 -10.19 -44.60
CA LEU A 3 -18.45 -11.07 -44.32
C LEU A 3 -18.87 -11.10 -42.84
N LEU A 4 -17.91 -11.01 -41.92
CA LEU A 4 -18.16 -10.97 -40.48
C LEU A 4 -18.66 -9.59 -40.04
N TRP A 5 -18.12 -8.52 -40.62
CA TRP A 5 -18.57 -7.16 -40.35
C TRP A 5 -20.01 -6.92 -40.82
N GLY A 6 -20.39 -7.48 -41.98
CA GLY A 6 -21.77 -7.38 -42.47
C GLY A 6 -22.80 -8.03 -41.54
N ARG A 7 -22.42 -9.05 -40.76
CA ARG A 7 -23.32 -9.77 -39.83
C ARG A 7 -23.28 -9.23 -38.40
N PHE A 8 -22.09 -8.89 -37.88
CA PHE A 8 -21.91 -8.51 -36.47
C PHE A 8 -21.62 -7.02 -36.26
N GLY A 9 -21.21 -6.30 -37.29
CA GLY A 9 -20.90 -4.86 -37.23
C GLY A 9 -22.06 -4.03 -36.68
N PRO A 10 -23.31 -4.19 -37.18
CA PRO A 10 -24.46 -3.46 -36.66
C PRO A 10 -24.72 -3.74 -35.17
N LEU A 11 -24.52 -4.98 -34.71
CA LEU A 11 -24.68 -5.36 -33.30
C LEU A 11 -23.62 -4.72 -32.41
N ILE A 12 -22.37 -4.66 -32.88
CA ILE A 12 -21.26 -4.01 -32.15
C ILE A 12 -21.50 -2.51 -32.04
N VAL A 13 -21.93 -1.86 -33.13
CA VAL A 13 -22.25 -0.42 -33.15
C VAL A 13 -23.45 -0.12 -32.23
N LEU A 14 -24.49 -0.96 -32.26
CA LEU A 14 -25.65 -0.83 -31.37
C LEU A 14 -25.23 -0.94 -29.90
N CYS A 15 -24.44 -1.96 -29.55
CA CYS A 15 -23.93 -2.18 -28.20
C CYS A 15 -23.00 -1.04 -27.73
N GLY A 16 -22.11 -0.57 -28.61
CA GLY A 16 -21.22 0.55 -28.30
C GLY A 16 -21.99 1.85 -28.07
N SER A 17 -22.91 2.18 -28.97
CA SER A 17 -23.75 3.39 -28.86
C SER A 17 -24.63 3.37 -27.61
N SER A 18 -25.16 2.22 -27.20
CA SER A 18 -25.99 2.11 -25.99
C SER A 18 -25.19 2.28 -24.70
N VAL A 19 -23.95 1.79 -24.64
CA VAL A 19 -23.05 2.01 -23.49
C VAL A 19 -22.69 3.49 -23.38
N VAL A 20 -22.36 4.14 -24.50
CA VAL A 20 -22.06 5.58 -24.52
C VAL A 20 -23.28 6.40 -24.12
N ALA A 21 -24.46 6.09 -24.67
CA ALA A 21 -25.71 6.75 -24.31
C ALA A 21 -26.02 6.63 -22.81
N ARG A 22 -25.77 5.45 -22.23
CA ARG A 22 -25.89 5.23 -20.78
C ARG A 22 -24.90 6.08 -19.99
N MET A 23 -23.62 6.10 -20.37
CA MET A 23 -22.62 6.93 -19.67
C MET A 23 -22.99 8.42 -19.69
N ILE A 24 -23.52 8.90 -20.82
CA ILE A 24 -23.95 10.30 -20.95
C ILE A 24 -25.16 10.57 -20.04
N LEU A 25 -26.16 9.69 -20.06
CA LEU A 25 -27.37 9.83 -19.24
C LEU A 25 -27.06 9.74 -17.75
N ASP A 26 -26.28 8.74 -17.31
CA ASP A 26 -25.89 8.56 -15.90
C ASP A 26 -25.18 9.82 -15.37
N ARG A 27 -24.24 10.36 -16.17
CA ARG A 27 -23.47 11.57 -15.82
C ARG A 27 -24.32 12.84 -15.81
N LEU A 28 -25.29 12.93 -16.73
CA LEU A 28 -26.24 14.04 -16.79
C LEU A 28 -27.21 14.00 -15.60
N MET A 29 -27.72 12.83 -15.24
CA MET A 29 -28.59 12.63 -14.07
C MET A 29 -27.85 12.95 -12.77
N GLU A 30 -26.59 12.52 -12.63
CA GLU A 30 -25.76 12.87 -11.49
C GLU A 30 -25.53 14.38 -11.39
N SER A 31 -25.25 15.04 -12.52
CA SER A 31 -25.09 16.50 -12.58
C SER A 31 -26.35 17.24 -12.18
N LEU A 32 -27.52 16.81 -12.66
CA LEU A 32 -28.82 17.42 -12.31
C LEU A 32 -29.15 17.23 -10.83
N THR A 33 -28.80 16.07 -10.26
CA THR A 33 -28.99 15.76 -8.84
C THR A 33 -28.10 16.66 -7.96
N ARG A 34 -26.86 16.93 -8.37
CA ARG A 34 -25.96 17.85 -7.65
C ARG A 34 -26.44 19.30 -7.65
N VAL A 35 -27.21 19.71 -8.66
CA VAL A 35 -27.82 21.05 -8.76
C VAL A 35 -29.10 21.16 -7.92
N GLY A 36 -29.58 20.06 -7.34
CA GLY A 36 -30.77 20.04 -6.49
C GLY A 36 -32.09 20.10 -7.26
N LEU A 37 -32.08 19.79 -8.56
CA LEU A 37 -33.30 19.72 -9.36
C LEU A 37 -34.03 18.42 -9.06
N GLU A 38 -35.11 18.50 -8.27
CA GLU A 38 -36.01 17.37 -8.03
C GLU A 38 -36.73 16.99 -9.34
N MET A 39 -36.45 15.78 -9.81
CA MET A 39 -37.07 15.24 -11.02
C MET A 39 -38.54 14.87 -10.74
N LYS A 40 -39.46 15.57 -11.39
CA LYS A 40 -40.91 15.35 -11.28
C LYS A 40 -41.38 13.93 -11.68
N HIS A 41 -40.59 13.23 -12.49
CA HIS A 41 -40.89 11.86 -12.93
C HIS A 41 -39.64 10.97 -12.86
N PRO A 42 -39.33 10.32 -11.72
CA PRO A 42 -38.14 9.45 -11.60
C PRO A 42 -38.30 8.10 -12.33
N HIS A 43 -39.53 7.71 -12.64
CA HIS A 43 -39.85 6.37 -13.14
C HIS A 43 -39.40 6.15 -14.60
N TRP A 44 -39.37 7.18 -15.45
CA TRP A 44 -38.95 7.01 -16.85
C TRP A 44 -37.51 6.50 -16.95
N TYR A 45 -36.62 7.03 -16.09
CA TYR A 45 -35.23 6.61 -16.04
C TYR A 45 -35.08 5.18 -15.52
N GLN A 46 -35.94 4.77 -14.57
CA GLN A 46 -35.99 3.38 -14.11
C GLN A 46 -36.42 2.42 -15.22
N TYR A 47 -37.44 2.75 -16.02
CA TYR A 47 -37.85 1.94 -17.18
C TYR A 47 -36.77 1.88 -18.26
N TRP A 48 -36.16 3.02 -18.58
CA TRP A 48 -35.05 3.10 -19.53
C TRP A 48 -33.86 2.25 -19.09
N SER A 49 -33.47 2.37 -17.81
CA SER A 49 -32.41 1.58 -17.21
C SER A 49 -32.73 0.08 -17.25
N CYS A 50 -33.95 -0.32 -16.88
CA CYS A 50 -34.38 -1.72 -16.91
C CYS A 50 -34.32 -2.32 -18.33
N PHE A 51 -34.84 -1.61 -19.33
CA PHE A 51 -34.79 -2.04 -20.73
C PHE A 51 -33.36 -2.19 -21.25
N ASN A 52 -32.50 -1.21 -20.97
CA ASN A 52 -31.10 -1.20 -21.41
C ASN A 52 -30.24 -2.24 -20.65
N LEU A 53 -30.56 -2.50 -19.37
CA LEU A 53 -29.93 -3.52 -18.54
C LEU A 53 -30.20 -4.94 -19.07
N TRP A 54 -31.43 -5.22 -19.50
CA TRP A 54 -31.83 -6.58 -19.80
C TRP A 54 -31.22 -7.13 -21.09
N PHE A 55 -31.12 -6.33 -22.15
CA PHE A 55 -30.67 -6.85 -23.45
C PHE A 55 -29.24 -6.44 -23.83
N LEU A 56 -28.89 -5.16 -23.68
CA LEU A 56 -27.62 -4.63 -24.16
C LEU A 56 -26.51 -4.73 -23.11
N SER A 57 -26.85 -4.56 -21.83
CA SER A 57 -25.87 -4.72 -20.76
C SER A 57 -25.44 -6.18 -20.55
N LEU A 58 -26.27 -7.18 -20.88
CA LEU A 58 -25.86 -8.58 -20.87
C LEU A 58 -24.75 -8.86 -21.90
N LEU A 59 -24.92 -8.37 -23.13
CA LEU A 59 -23.91 -8.52 -24.19
C LEU A 59 -22.62 -7.76 -23.81
N ALA A 60 -22.74 -6.51 -23.37
CA ALA A 60 -21.59 -5.72 -22.92
C ALA A 60 -20.87 -6.39 -21.74
N SER A 61 -21.61 -6.98 -20.80
CA SER A 61 -21.03 -7.71 -19.66
C SER A 61 -20.34 -8.98 -20.11
N ALA A 62 -20.90 -9.72 -21.07
CA ALA A 62 -20.25 -10.90 -21.64
C ALA A 62 -18.90 -10.55 -22.29
N PHE A 63 -18.85 -9.48 -23.11
CA PHE A 63 -17.59 -8.96 -23.65
C PHE A 63 -16.64 -8.44 -22.57
N GLY A 64 -17.17 -7.83 -21.51
CA GLY A 64 -16.37 -7.36 -20.37
C GLY A 64 -15.73 -8.51 -19.59
N VAL A 65 -16.45 -9.61 -19.37
CA VAL A 65 -15.95 -10.81 -18.70
C VAL A 65 -14.88 -11.49 -19.53
N THR A 66 -15.11 -11.68 -20.83
CA THR A 66 -14.11 -12.30 -21.72
C THR A 66 -12.84 -11.44 -21.83
N TYR A 67 -12.98 -10.12 -21.94
CA TYR A 67 -11.84 -9.21 -21.93
C TYR A 67 -11.05 -9.27 -20.61
N ARG A 68 -11.74 -9.27 -19.46
CA ARG A 68 -11.07 -9.40 -18.15
C ARG A 68 -10.36 -10.75 -18.02
N PHE A 69 -10.95 -11.82 -18.53
CA PHE A 69 -10.34 -13.14 -18.52
C PHE A 69 -9.08 -13.19 -19.39
N LEU A 70 -9.14 -12.66 -20.61
CA LEU A 70 -7.97 -12.54 -21.50
C LEU A 70 -6.86 -11.68 -20.86
N LYS A 71 -7.24 -10.54 -20.27
CA LYS A 71 -6.28 -9.67 -19.57
C LYS A 71 -5.64 -10.38 -18.38
N MET A 72 -6.41 -11.15 -17.61
CA MET A 72 -5.92 -11.94 -16.48
C MET A 72 -4.89 -12.97 -16.94
N ILE A 73 -5.21 -13.77 -17.97
CA ILE A 73 -4.27 -14.74 -18.57
C ILE A 73 -2.98 -14.05 -19.02
N PHE A 74 -3.11 -12.94 -19.75
CA PHE A 74 -1.95 -12.20 -20.25
C PHE A 74 -1.09 -11.67 -19.10
N SER A 75 -1.69 -11.09 -18.05
CA SER A 75 -0.95 -10.60 -16.89
C SER A 75 -0.24 -11.72 -16.13
N VAL A 76 -0.89 -12.87 -15.96
CA VAL A 76 -0.26 -14.02 -15.30
C VAL A 76 0.94 -14.50 -16.12
N PHE A 77 0.81 -14.62 -17.44
CA PHE A 77 1.91 -15.05 -18.31
C PHE A 77 3.07 -14.03 -18.32
N ALA A 78 2.77 -12.73 -18.43
CA ALA A 78 3.77 -11.68 -18.50
C ALA A 78 4.56 -11.52 -17.18
N PHE A 79 3.91 -11.75 -16.04
CA PHE A 79 4.51 -11.54 -14.71
C PHE A 79 4.78 -12.84 -13.95
N PHE A 80 4.67 -14.01 -14.59
CA PHE A 80 4.86 -15.31 -13.95
C PHE A 80 6.23 -15.45 -13.27
N ALA A 81 7.28 -14.89 -13.87
CA ALA A 81 8.65 -14.97 -13.35
C ALA A 81 8.96 -13.94 -12.25
N ARG A 82 8.07 -12.98 -11.97
CA ARG A 82 8.35 -11.87 -11.05
C ARG A 82 7.77 -12.15 -9.67
N LEU A 83 8.67 -12.34 -8.70
CA LEU A 83 8.35 -12.66 -7.30
C LEU A 83 7.85 -11.47 -6.47
N ASP A 84 8.15 -10.26 -6.92
CA ASP A 84 7.84 -8.98 -6.27
C ASP A 84 6.37 -8.54 -6.49
N LEU A 85 5.62 -9.23 -7.35
CA LEU A 85 4.23 -8.91 -7.65
C LEU A 85 3.31 -9.99 -7.09
N GLN A 86 2.27 -9.55 -6.40
CA GLN A 86 1.19 -10.43 -5.98
C GLN A 86 0.24 -10.67 -7.17
N LEU A 87 0.09 -11.92 -7.59
CA LEU A 87 -0.77 -12.27 -8.73
C LEU A 87 -2.24 -12.43 -8.33
N PHE A 88 -2.50 -12.82 -7.07
CA PHE A 88 -3.84 -13.02 -6.53
C PHE A 88 -4.36 -11.78 -5.80
N VAL A 89 -5.68 -11.71 -5.61
CA VAL A 89 -6.33 -10.68 -4.79
C VAL A 89 -5.83 -10.78 -3.33
N SER A 90 -5.83 -9.67 -2.57
CA SER A 90 -5.39 -9.60 -1.16
C SER A 90 -5.86 -10.77 -0.29
N ASN A 91 -7.12 -11.18 -0.44
CA ASN A 91 -7.74 -12.23 0.37
C ASN A 91 -7.25 -13.64 0.01
N LEU A 92 -6.65 -13.82 -1.17
CA LEU A 92 -6.09 -15.08 -1.66
C LEU A 92 -4.56 -15.02 -1.77
N SER A 93 -3.93 -14.01 -1.17
CA SER A 93 -2.47 -13.84 -1.12
C SER A 93 -1.75 -15.06 -0.55
N PHE A 94 -2.40 -15.80 0.37
CA PHE A 94 -1.83 -17.00 0.99
C PHE A 94 -1.62 -18.16 0.02
N LEU A 95 -2.32 -18.18 -1.13
CA LEU A 95 -2.12 -19.16 -2.20
C LEU A 95 -0.89 -18.83 -3.07
N ASP A 96 -0.41 -17.59 -3.02
CA ASP A 96 0.77 -17.14 -3.75
C ASP A 96 2.06 -17.50 -3.00
N GLY A 97 2.50 -18.75 -3.16
CA GLY A 97 3.72 -19.23 -2.51
C GLY A 97 4.98 -18.47 -2.91
N ALA A 98 5.01 -17.93 -4.12
CA ALA A 98 6.16 -17.22 -4.68
C ALA A 98 6.30 -15.82 -4.08
N TYR A 99 5.19 -15.08 -4.00
CA TYR A 99 5.16 -13.79 -3.30
C TYR A 99 5.44 -13.94 -1.80
N ARG A 100 4.92 -15.00 -1.17
CA ARG A 100 5.15 -15.26 0.25
C ARG A 100 6.61 -15.58 0.57
N SER A 101 7.29 -16.36 -0.26
CA SER A 101 8.71 -16.66 -0.07
C SER A 101 9.58 -15.42 -0.28
N TYR A 102 9.22 -14.56 -1.24
CA TYR A 102 9.85 -13.25 -1.43
C TYR A 102 9.72 -12.35 -0.18
N TRP A 103 8.51 -12.23 0.36
CA TRP A 103 8.29 -11.50 1.61
C TRP A 103 9.02 -12.10 2.80
N ALA A 104 9.05 -13.42 2.92
CA ALA A 104 9.81 -14.09 3.97
C ALA A 104 11.32 -13.79 3.84
N MET A 105 11.86 -13.80 2.62
CA MET A 105 13.24 -13.43 2.34
C MET A 105 13.51 -11.99 2.77
N LEU A 106 12.67 -11.03 2.36
CA LEU A 106 12.79 -9.62 2.76
C LEU A 106 12.69 -9.43 4.27
N TYR A 107 11.79 -10.16 4.93
CA TYR A 107 11.63 -10.11 6.38
C TYR A 107 12.86 -10.63 7.12
N ILE A 108 13.46 -11.71 6.64
CA ILE A 108 14.72 -12.25 7.17
C ILE A 108 15.85 -11.23 6.92
N GLU A 109 15.93 -10.69 5.71
CA GLU A 109 16.94 -9.71 5.35
C GLU A 109 16.84 -8.45 6.21
N ASP A 110 15.66 -7.88 6.42
CA ASP A 110 15.50 -6.73 7.32
C ASP A 110 15.89 -7.10 8.76
N ASN A 111 15.46 -8.26 9.28
CA ASN A 111 15.77 -8.61 10.67
C ASN A 111 17.27 -8.79 10.96
N TYR A 112 18.01 -9.42 10.04
CA TYR A 112 19.44 -9.68 10.20
C TYR A 112 20.34 -8.58 9.63
N HIS A 113 19.89 -7.90 8.58
CA HIS A 113 20.67 -6.92 7.83
C HIS A 113 20.16 -5.48 7.99
N ASN A 114 19.32 -5.19 9.00
CA ASN A 114 18.85 -3.83 9.26
C ASN A 114 20.02 -2.83 9.36
N PRO A 115 20.11 -1.83 8.47
CA PRO A 115 21.25 -0.92 8.43
C PRO A 115 21.35 -0.07 9.69
N LEU A 116 20.23 0.27 10.34
CA LEU A 116 20.23 1.04 11.58
C LEU A 116 20.77 0.24 12.76
N ARG A 117 20.44 -1.05 12.86
CA ARG A 117 20.99 -1.93 13.91
C ARG A 117 22.49 -2.12 13.72
N LYS A 118 22.93 -2.37 12.48
CA LYS A 118 24.36 -2.49 12.14
C LYS A 118 25.12 -1.20 12.43
N LEU A 119 24.54 -0.05 12.08
CA LEU A 119 25.10 1.25 12.38
C LEU A 119 25.21 1.53 13.88
N PHE A 120 24.15 1.25 14.64
CA PHE A 120 24.15 1.42 16.08
C PHE A 120 25.21 0.55 16.74
N LEU A 121 25.35 -0.70 16.28
CA LEU A 121 26.37 -1.62 16.77
C LEU A 121 27.79 -1.16 16.37
N ALA A 122 28.00 -0.71 15.13
CA ALA A 122 29.28 -0.16 14.68
C ALA A 122 29.68 1.09 15.48
N TYR A 123 28.72 1.97 15.79
CA TYR A 123 28.94 3.12 16.68
C TYR A 123 29.31 2.68 18.11
N LEU A 124 28.62 1.68 18.66
CA LEU A 124 28.90 1.14 19.99
C LEU A 124 30.28 0.46 20.06
N LEU A 125 30.64 -0.31 19.04
CA LEU A 125 31.91 -1.04 18.93
C LEU A 125 33.08 -0.18 18.43
N GLN A 126 32.82 1.08 18.04
CA GLN A 126 33.81 1.99 17.47
C GLN A 126 34.51 1.46 16.21
N ASP A 127 33.79 0.66 15.42
CA ASP A 127 34.31 0.12 14.16
C ASP A 127 34.36 1.23 13.10
N GLN A 128 35.49 1.94 13.05
CA GLN A 128 35.69 3.06 12.14
C GLN A 128 35.72 2.62 10.67
N ASP A 129 36.09 1.38 10.39
CA ASP A 129 36.22 0.89 9.02
C ASP A 129 34.84 0.64 8.42
N TRP A 130 33.91 0.07 9.19
CA TRP A 130 32.53 -0.12 8.76
C TRP A 130 31.77 1.20 8.56
N LEU A 131 32.04 2.19 9.42
CA LEU A 131 31.49 3.53 9.29
C LEU A 131 31.98 4.20 8.00
N ARG A 132 33.28 4.14 7.68
CA ARG A 132 33.86 4.77 6.47
C ARG A 132 33.26 4.27 5.16
N VAL A 133 32.84 3.00 5.11
CA VAL A 133 32.30 2.37 3.89
C VAL A 133 30.87 2.85 3.55
N HIS A 134 30.12 3.39 4.51
CA HIS A 134 28.72 3.81 4.31
C HIS A 134 28.51 5.32 4.55
N PRO A 135 28.93 6.18 3.59
CA PRO A 135 29.01 7.64 3.77
C PRO A 135 27.66 8.33 4.01
N LEU A 136 26.57 7.83 3.40
CA LEU A 136 25.21 8.36 3.63
C LEU A 136 24.78 8.19 5.09
N VAL A 137 25.15 7.07 5.69
CA VAL A 137 24.76 6.71 7.06
C VAL A 137 25.64 7.44 8.08
N VAL A 138 26.91 7.65 7.73
CA VAL A 138 27.84 8.50 8.48
C VAL A 138 27.37 9.95 8.52
N SER A 139 26.80 10.51 7.45
CA SER A 139 26.31 11.90 7.47
C SER A 139 25.23 12.14 8.53
N MET A 140 24.35 11.16 8.75
CA MET A 140 23.31 11.19 9.79
C MET A 140 23.89 11.07 11.20
N LEU A 141 25.01 10.35 11.35
CA LEU A 141 25.71 10.15 12.62
C LEU A 141 26.75 11.25 12.91
N MET A 142 27.26 11.93 11.89
CA MET A 142 28.13 13.11 12.03
C MET A 142 27.40 14.29 12.68
N VAL A 143 26.07 14.37 12.53
CA VAL A 143 25.25 15.31 13.33
C VAL A 143 25.38 15.06 14.84
N LEU A 144 25.71 13.82 15.25
CA LEU A 144 25.94 13.46 16.66
C LEU A 144 27.41 13.49 17.07
N LYS A 145 28.35 13.41 16.12
CA LYS A 145 29.79 13.43 16.39
C LYS A 145 30.30 14.86 16.22
N GLU A 146 30.36 15.60 17.33
CA GLU A 146 31.12 16.86 17.37
C GLU A 146 32.55 16.61 16.86
N GLU A 147 32.98 17.40 15.88
CA GLU A 147 34.33 17.40 15.32
C GLU A 147 35.35 17.73 16.42
N GLY A 148 35.99 16.71 16.99
CA GLY A 148 37.08 16.92 17.93
C GLY A 148 37.47 15.65 18.69
N ASP A 149 38.71 15.23 18.49
CA ASP A 149 39.42 14.13 19.15
C ASP A 149 39.02 12.68 18.77
N THR A 150 40.06 11.93 18.38
CA THR A 150 40.09 10.50 18.05
C THR A 150 39.93 9.58 19.27
N GLY A 151 39.14 9.98 20.28
CA GLY A 151 38.88 9.18 21.48
C GLY A 151 37.52 9.47 22.10
N ILE A 152 36.81 8.42 22.56
CA ILE A 152 35.52 8.58 23.25
C ILE A 152 35.74 9.31 24.58
N LYS A 153 35.49 10.62 24.58
CA LYS A 153 35.17 11.36 25.81
C LYS A 153 33.71 11.08 26.15
N TRP A 154 33.48 10.41 27.27
CA TRP A 154 32.11 10.11 27.74
C TRP A 154 31.31 11.40 27.91
N ILE A 155 30.18 11.49 27.22
CA ILE A 155 29.25 12.63 27.38
C ILE A 155 28.79 12.68 28.84
N PRO A 156 28.93 13.83 29.53
CA PRO A 156 28.57 13.94 30.93
C PRO A 156 27.08 13.66 31.13
N ARG A 157 26.74 13.05 32.28
CA ARG A 157 25.37 12.57 32.57
C ARG A 157 24.32 13.69 32.46
N TRP A 158 24.66 14.92 32.83
CA TRP A 158 23.75 16.06 32.75
C TRP A 158 23.41 16.43 31.30
N ARG A 159 24.41 16.44 30.38
CA ARG A 159 24.19 16.74 28.95
C ARG A 159 23.28 15.70 28.30
N ARG A 160 23.45 14.41 28.65
CA ARG A 160 22.54 13.33 28.22
C ARG A 160 21.10 13.53 28.70
N ARG A 161 20.91 13.94 29.96
CA ARG A 161 19.58 14.21 30.53
C ARG A 161 18.90 15.40 29.86
N TRP A 162 19.65 16.47 29.60
CA TRP A 162 19.15 17.64 28.89
C TRP A 162 18.77 17.32 27.44
N TRP A 163 19.64 16.62 26.71
CA TRP A 163 19.36 16.23 25.32
C TRP A 163 18.12 15.35 25.23
N LEU A 164 17.98 14.38 26.14
CA LEU A 164 16.78 13.56 26.25
C LEU A 164 15.52 14.39 26.54
N ALA A 165 15.60 15.38 27.44
CA ALA A 165 14.47 16.23 27.76
C ALA A 165 14.01 17.04 26.54
N VAL A 166 14.95 17.65 25.80
CA VAL A 166 14.68 18.38 24.56
C VAL A 166 14.06 17.46 23.51
N PHE A 167 14.61 16.26 23.32
CA PHE A 167 14.08 15.27 22.37
C PHE A 167 12.64 14.85 22.70
N LEU A 168 12.33 14.67 23.99
CA LEU A 168 10.98 14.34 24.46
C LEU A 168 10.00 15.51 24.35
N MET A 169 10.45 16.75 24.54
CA MET A 169 9.63 17.94 24.30
C MET A 169 9.24 18.08 22.83
N GLN A 170 10.15 17.72 21.92
CA GLN A 170 9.87 17.72 20.47
C GLN A 170 8.99 16.52 20.04
N ASN A 171 9.00 15.41 20.79
CA ASN A 171 8.26 14.18 20.46
C ASN A 171 7.36 13.74 21.62
N PRO A 172 6.25 14.45 21.90
CA PRO A 172 5.42 14.21 23.10
C PRO A 172 4.80 12.80 23.14
N GLY A 173 4.57 12.18 21.98
CA GLY A 173 4.05 10.79 21.89
C GLY A 173 4.99 9.72 22.46
N LEU A 174 6.29 10.02 22.62
CA LEU A 174 7.26 9.07 23.18
C LEU A 174 7.29 9.09 24.72
N ILE A 175 6.75 10.12 25.37
CA ILE A 175 6.68 10.25 26.83
C ILE A 175 5.90 9.08 27.47
N PRO A 176 4.67 8.74 27.02
CA PRO A 176 3.94 7.61 27.58
C PRO A 176 4.65 6.26 27.32
N CYS A 177 5.16 6.02 26.11
CA CYS A 177 5.91 4.80 25.77
C CYS A 177 7.16 4.63 26.66
N ARG A 178 7.89 5.73 26.89
CA ARG A 178 9.05 5.74 27.78
C ARG A 178 8.67 5.42 29.23
N LYS A 179 7.62 6.03 29.77
CA LYS A 179 7.15 5.76 31.15
C LYS A 179 6.73 4.30 31.30
N HIS A 180 6.04 3.75 30.31
CA HIS A 180 5.63 2.34 30.28
C HIS A 180 6.84 1.38 30.25
N ASN A 181 7.84 1.64 29.41
CA ASN A 181 9.04 0.79 29.30
C ASN A 181 10.01 0.92 30.49
N LEU A 182 9.97 2.02 31.25
CA LEU A 182 10.82 2.23 32.43
C LEU A 182 10.26 1.58 33.70
N ASN A 183 8.94 1.48 33.80
CA ASN A 183 8.26 0.80 34.90
C ASN A 183 7.60 -0.47 34.34
N PRO A 184 8.37 -1.56 34.13
CA PRO A 184 7.75 -2.84 33.80
C PRO A 184 6.83 -3.21 34.96
N ASN A 185 5.53 -3.05 34.74
CA ASN A 185 4.53 -3.39 35.73
C ASN A 185 4.66 -4.91 35.97
N PRO A 186 4.96 -5.40 37.19
CA PRO A 186 5.24 -6.82 37.43
C PRO A 186 4.00 -7.72 37.31
N ASN A 187 2.82 -7.16 37.04
CA ASN A 187 1.60 -7.93 36.74
C ASN A 187 1.30 -7.92 35.25
N PRO A 188 1.64 -8.99 34.50
CA PRO A 188 1.09 -9.18 33.18
C PRO A 188 -0.40 -9.47 33.35
N ASN A 189 -1.26 -8.61 32.82
CA ASN A 189 -2.65 -8.97 32.63
C ASN A 189 -2.68 -10.12 31.62
N PRO A 190 -3.12 -11.35 32.00
CA PRO A 190 -3.05 -12.53 31.12
C PRO A 190 -3.88 -12.39 29.84
N ASN A 191 -4.76 -11.38 29.78
CA ASN A 191 -5.68 -11.15 28.67
C ASN A 191 -5.06 -10.40 27.47
N LEU A 192 -3.84 -9.85 27.60
CA LEU A 192 -3.19 -9.09 26.50
C LEU A 192 -2.23 -9.92 25.65
N VAL A 193 -1.78 -11.09 26.13
CA VAL A 193 -0.90 -11.98 25.35
C VAL A 193 -1.68 -12.75 24.27
N ALA A 194 -3.00 -12.95 24.47
CA ALA A 194 -3.85 -13.70 23.53
C ALA A 194 -4.23 -12.93 22.24
N VAL A 195 -3.91 -11.63 22.13
CA VAL A 195 -4.24 -10.81 20.95
C VAL A 195 -3.03 -10.65 20.01
N ALA A 196 -1.85 -11.12 20.43
CA ALA A 196 -0.60 -11.02 19.66
C ALA A 196 -0.11 -12.35 19.08
N SER A 197 -0.92 -13.42 19.15
CA SER A 197 -0.67 -14.72 18.50
C SER A 197 -1.56 -14.91 17.28
#